data_AF-A0A9Q8XJZ9-F1
#
_entry.id   AF-A0A9Q8XJZ9-F1
#
_cell.length_a   1.000
_cell.length_b   1.000
_cell.length_c   1.000
_cell.angle_alpha   90.00
_cell.angle_beta   90.00
_cell.angle_gamma   90.00
#
_symmetry.space_group_name_H-M   'P 1'
#
loop_
_entity.id
_entity.type
_entity.pdbx_description
1 polymer ?
#
loop_
_entity_poly.entity_id
_entity_poly.type
_entity_poly.pdbx_seq_one_letter_code
_entity_poly.pdbx_strand_id
1 'polypeptide(L)'
;MTRKLNTLDDIIIKKLQDNGLIKSEAEAYLKRNVYKLDRHEVDTIKNYSEHFGLSGKERIIDDILELRREALITKLASRTAEVLEN
;
A
#
# COMPACT_ATOMS: atom_id res chain seq x y z
N MET A 1 -4.85 6.92 17.92
CA MET A 1 -5.15 7.49 16.59
C MET A 1 -5.81 6.42 15.74
N THR A 2 -7.12 6.52 15.55
CA THR A 2 -7.87 5.65 14.64
C THR A 2 -7.37 5.96 13.24
N ARG A 3 -6.52 5.09 12.67
CA ARG A 3 -6.03 5.26 11.30
C ARG A 3 -7.26 5.34 10.40
N LYS A 4 -7.41 6.44 9.68
CA LYS A 4 -8.45 6.56 8.66
C LYS A 4 -8.16 5.46 7.65
N LEU A 5 -9.04 4.46 7.57
CA LEU A 5 -8.93 3.40 6.58
C LEU A 5 -8.99 4.07 5.21
N ASN A 6 -7.94 3.88 4.40
CA ASN A 6 -7.91 4.41 3.05
C ASN A 6 -8.88 3.55 2.21
N THR A 7 -9.71 4.16 1.38
CA THR A 7 -10.70 3.46 0.55
C THR A 7 -10.06 2.45 -0.41
N LEU A 8 -8.81 2.69 -0.83
CA LEU A 8 -8.03 1.76 -1.65
C LEU A 8 -7.62 0.50 -0.89
N ASP A 9 -7.43 0.57 0.44
CA ASP A 9 -7.13 -0.61 1.26
C ASP A 9 -8.29 -1.60 1.22
N ASP A 10 -9.54 -1.11 1.30
CA ASP A 10 -10.73 -1.94 1.22
C ASP A 10 -10.87 -2.62 -0.16
N ILE A 11 -10.51 -1.90 -1.23
CA ILE A 11 -10.50 -2.45 -2.60
C ILE A 11 -9.43 -3.55 -2.73
N ILE A 12 -8.22 -3.30 -2.20
CA ILE A 12 -7.13 -4.27 -2.21
C ILE A 12 -7.52 -5.52 -1.42
N ILE A 13 -8.07 -5.36 -0.21
CA ILE A 13 -8.51 -6.48 0.63
C ILE A 13 -9.56 -7.30 -0.10
N LYS A 14 -10.61 -6.67 -0.66
CA LYS A 14 -11.64 -7.38 -1.42
C LYS A 14 -11.04 -8.17 -2.59
N LYS A 15 -10.20 -7.54 -3.42
CA LYS A 15 -9.53 -8.23 -4.53
C LYS A 15 -8.65 -9.40 -4.09
N LEU A 16 -7.98 -9.29 -2.95
CA LEU A 16 -7.19 -10.39 -2.40
C LEU A 16 -8.09 -11.54 -1.92
N GLN A 17 -9.23 -11.22 -1.32
CA GLN A 17 -10.22 -12.22 -0.90
C GLN A 17 -10.89 -12.91 -2.09
N ASP A 18 -11.18 -12.18 -3.17
CA ASP A 18 -11.70 -12.76 -4.43
C ASP A 18 -10.70 -13.74 -5.04
N ASN A 19 -9.40 -13.56 -4.79
CA ASN A 19 -8.32 -14.46 -5.19
C ASN A 19 -8.06 -15.59 -4.15
N GLY A 20 -8.94 -15.78 -3.18
CA GLY A 20 -8.94 -16.92 -2.25
C GLY A 20 -8.27 -16.69 -0.89
N LEU A 21 -7.78 -15.48 -0.58
CA LEU A 21 -7.23 -15.18 0.74
C LEU A 21 -8.34 -14.95 1.76
N ILE A 22 -8.15 -15.42 3.00
CA ILE A 22 -9.03 -14.98 4.09
C ILE A 22 -8.68 -13.55 4.53
N LYS A 23 -9.61 -12.88 5.23
CA LYS A 23 -9.45 -11.46 5.61
C LYS A 23 -8.11 -11.16 6.29
N SER A 24 -7.71 -11.98 7.26
CA SER A 24 -6.45 -11.80 7.99
C SER A 24 -5.21 -11.95 7.10
N GLU A 25 -5.25 -12.83 6.11
CA GLU A 25 -4.18 -12.99 5.13
C GLU A 25 -4.11 -11.80 4.17
N ALA A 26 -5.28 -11.31 3.72
CA ALA A 26 -5.36 -10.12 2.88
C ALA A 26 -4.82 -8.88 3.60
N GLU A 27 -5.17 -8.70 4.88
CA GLU A 27 -4.64 -7.62 5.73
C GLU A 27 -3.12 -7.76 5.96
N ALA A 28 -2.64 -8.98 6.22
CA ALA A 28 -1.20 -9.23 6.37
C ALA A 28 -0.44 -8.94 5.07
N TYR A 29 -1.02 -9.31 3.92
CA TYR A 29 -0.47 -9.02 2.61
C TYR A 29 -0.42 -7.50 2.35
N LEU A 30 -1.53 -6.78 2.59
CA LEU A 30 -1.58 -5.31 2.47
C LEU A 30 -0.51 -4.66 3.36
N LYS A 31 -0.42 -5.05 4.63
CA LYS A 31 0.58 -4.54 5.57
C LYS A 31 2.01 -4.74 5.08
N ARG A 32 2.31 -5.91 4.53
CA ARG A 32 3.64 -6.24 4.02
C ARG A 32 4.02 -5.43 2.77
N ASN A 33 3.06 -5.18 1.89
CA ASN A 33 3.36 -4.59 0.57
C ASN A 33 3.17 -3.05 0.53
N VAL A 34 2.32 -2.49 1.40
CA VAL A 34 2.04 -1.04 1.43
C VAL A 34 2.73 -0.39 2.62
N TYR A 35 2.49 -0.90 3.83
CA TYR A 35 2.87 -0.21 5.07
C TYR A 35 4.27 -0.53 5.61
N LYS A 36 4.91 -1.59 5.10
CA LYS A 36 6.27 -1.93 5.50
C LYS A 36 7.25 -1.06 4.72
N LEU A 37 7.74 0.00 5.37
CA LEU A 37 8.83 0.81 4.83
C LEU A 37 10.16 0.06 4.96
N ASP A 38 10.99 0.16 3.94
CA ASP A 38 12.38 -0.30 4.00
C ASP A 38 13.33 0.79 4.51
N ARG A 39 14.61 0.43 4.68
CA ARG A 39 15.62 1.36 5.19
C ARG A 39 15.84 2.57 4.27
N HIS A 40 15.84 2.35 2.97
CA HIS A 40 16.08 3.38 1.98
C HIS A 40 14.94 4.41 1.95
N GLU A 41 13.70 3.95 2.07
CA GLU A 41 12.53 4.81 2.18
C GLU A 41 12.54 5.60 3.48
N VAL A 42 12.91 4.97 4.61
CA VAL A 42 13.05 5.68 5.89
C VAL A 42 14.11 6.78 5.80
N ASP A 43 15.23 6.51 5.14
CA ASP A 43 16.29 7.51 4.95
C ASP A 43 15.82 8.65 4.02
N THR A 44 15.06 8.32 2.96
CA THR A 44 14.44 9.31 2.07
C THR A 44 13.46 10.22 2.81
N ILE A 45 12.59 9.64 3.63
CA ILE A 45 11.62 10.37 4.46
C ILE A 45 12.35 11.31 5.43
N LYS A 46 13.44 10.84 6.05
CA LYS A 46 14.27 11.66 6.96
C LYS A 46 14.87 12.84 6.24
N ASN A 47 15.58 12.61 5.14
CA ASN A 47 16.21 13.67 4.35
C ASN A 47 15.18 14.71 3.89
N TYR A 48 14.01 14.24 3.44
CA TYR A 48 12.92 15.13 3.04
C TYR A 48 12.40 15.97 4.22
N SER A 49 12.24 15.36 5.39
CA SER A 49 11.79 16.05 6.60
C SER A 49 12.77 17.09 7.13
N GLU A 50 14.07 16.94 6.86
CA GLU A 50 15.09 17.95 7.23
C GLU A 50 14.89 19.26 6.47
N HIS A 51 14.39 19.19 5.22
CA HIS A 51 14.14 20.37 4.39
C HIS A 51 12.75 20.98 4.59
N PHE A 52 11.74 20.15 4.90
CA PHE A 52 10.33 20.56 4.88
C PHE A 52 9.61 20.38 6.22
N GLY A 53 10.33 19.97 7.27
CA GLY A 53 9.79 19.75 8.60
C GLY A 53 8.76 18.62 8.68
N LEU A 54 7.92 18.65 9.72
CA LEU A 54 6.96 17.60 10.02
C LEU A 54 5.87 17.45 8.94
N SER A 55 5.39 18.55 8.38
CA SER A 55 4.38 18.53 7.31
C SER A 55 4.92 17.89 6.03
N GLY A 56 6.18 18.18 5.67
CA GLY A 56 6.84 17.52 4.55
C GLY A 56 6.99 16.01 4.77
N LYS A 57 7.31 15.61 6.01
CA LYS A 57 7.42 14.21 6.40
C LYS A 57 6.11 13.44 6.24
N GLU A 58 5.00 14.02 6.72
CA GLU A 58 3.67 13.40 6.61
C GLU A 58 3.27 13.25 5.14
N ARG A 59 3.46 14.32 4.35
CA ARG A 59 3.15 14.32 2.93
C ARG A 59 3.92 13.26 2.14
N ILE A 60 5.23 13.15 2.33
CA ILE A 60 6.03 12.16 1.59
C ILE A 60 5.68 10.73 2.00
N ILE A 61 5.32 10.50 3.26
CA ILE A 61 4.82 9.18 3.70
C ILE A 61 3.50 8.87 2.99
N ASP A 62 2.56 9.82 2.96
CA ASP A 62 1.26 9.61 2.32
C ASP A 62 1.42 9.35 0.81
N ASP A 63 2.28 10.10 0.13
CA ASP A 63 2.58 9.91 -1.30
C ASP A 63 3.19 8.51 -1.57
N ILE A 64 4.15 8.06 -0.76
CA ILE A 64 4.75 6.72 -0.87
C ILE A 64 3.68 5.64 -0.70
N LEU A 65 2.82 5.78 0.32
CA LEU A 65 1.79 4.80 0.61
C LEU A 65 0.73 4.76 -0.51
N GLU A 66 0.32 5.91 -1.05
CA GLU A 66 -0.66 5.98 -2.13
C GLU A 66 -0.14 5.33 -3.41
N LEU A 67 1.09 5.66 -3.82
CA LEU A 67 1.74 5.04 -4.99
C LEU A 67 1.83 3.52 -4.86
N ARG A 68 2.09 3.01 -3.65
CA ARG A 68 2.13 1.56 -3.38
C ARG A 68 0.75 0.92 -3.49
N ARG A 69 -0.31 1.60 -3.02
CA ARG A 69 -1.68 1.10 -3.18
C ARG A 69 -2.06 1.01 -4.65
N GLU A 70 -1.82 2.07 -5.42
CA GLU A 70 -2.07 2.11 -6.86
C GLU A 70 -1.32 0.99 -7.60
N ALA A 71 -0.02 0.86 -7.34
CA ALA A 71 0.81 -0.19 -7.94
C ALA A 71 0.29 -1.60 -7.60
N LEU A 72 -0.14 -1.81 -6.35
CA LEU A 72 -0.70 -3.09 -5.93
C LEU A 72 -2.05 -3.39 -6.58
N ILE A 73 -2.94 -2.40 -6.72
CA ILE A 73 -4.22 -2.56 -7.43
C ILE A 73 -3.98 -2.96 -8.88
N THR A 74 -3.07 -2.28 -9.57
CA THR A 74 -2.70 -2.61 -10.96
C THR A 74 -2.17 -4.03 -11.08
N LYS A 75 -1.28 -4.44 -10.16
CA LYS A 75 -0.74 -5.81 -10.12
C LYS A 75 -1.82 -6.87 -9.87
N LEU A 76 -2.78 -6.58 -9.00
CA LEU A 76 -3.88 -7.50 -8.72
C LEU A 76 -4.85 -7.58 -9.90
N ALA A 77 -5.07 -6.48 -10.63
CA ALA A 77 -5.89 -6.46 -11.82
C ALA A 77 -5.28 -7.29 -12.97
N SER A 78 -3.97 -7.17 -13.22
CA SER A 78 -3.31 -7.96 -14.27
C SER A 78 -3.34 -9.46 -13.98
N ARG A 79 -3.20 -9.85 -12.71
CA ARG A 79 -3.22 -11.26 -12.30
C ARG A 79 -4.59 -11.92 -12.46
N THR A 80 -5.68 -11.16 -12.37
CA THR A 80 -7.03 -11.68 -12.64
C THR A 80 -7.27 -11.93 -14.13
N ALA A 81 -6.64 -11.15 -15.02
CA ALA A 81 -6.78 -11.33 -16.47
C ALA A 81 -6.15 -12.64 -16.96
N GLU A 82 -4.99 -13.04 -16.42
CA GLU A 82 -4.29 -14.28 -16.80
C GLU A 82 -5.04 -15.57 -16.42
N VAL A 83 -5.96 -15.51 -15.44
CA VAL A 83 -6.74 -16.67 -14.98
C VAL A 83 -7.99 -16.91 -15.84
N LEU A 84 -8.46 -15.92 -16.59
CA LEU A 84 -9.65 -16.05 -17.45
C LEU A 84 -9.34 -16.55 -18.88
N GLU A 85 -8.05 -16.69 -19.23
CA GLU A 85 -7.60 -17.19 -20.54
C GLU A 85 -7.16 -18.66 -20.53
N ASN A 86 -7.33 -19.37 -19.41
CA ASN A 86 -7.07 -20.82 -19.27
C ASN A 86 -8.35 -21.59 -18.93
#